data_AF-A0A7C9BPM2-F1
#
_entry.id   AF-A0A7C9BPM2-F1
#
_cell.length_a   1.000
_cell.length_b   1.000
_cell.length_c   1.000
_cell.angle_alpha   90.00
_cell.angle_beta   90.00
_cell.angle_gamma   90.00
#
_symmetry.space_group_name_H-M   'P 1'
#
loop_
_entity.id
_entity.type
_entity.pdbx_description
1 polymer ?
#
loop_
_entity_poly.entity_id
_entity_poly.type
_entity_poly.pdbx_seq_one_letter_code
_entity_poly.pdbx_strand_id
1 'polypeptide(L)'
;MEQAYAAIGRAVIAMQMFEVAFVSIHEGFKMITDPAYLQATGGMIEERRYKNATANVVKVLSQRGQIAADLEGRLNTLIDRRNELMHRWFLRNSWPANDDNDPASYADVIQLAQWVRTEADAITHVMAGYMVKYAHPDQHEMNPEAVKKAVTEMFHRAHVQE
;
A
#
# COMPACT_ATOMS: atom_id res chain seq x y z
N MET A 1 0.06 -25.05 14.12
CA MET A 1 1.31 -24.30 13.82
C MET A 1 1.51 -23.95 12.34
N GLU A 2 1.64 -24.90 11.40
CA GLU A 2 1.96 -24.60 9.98
C GLU A 2 1.02 -23.58 9.32
N GLN A 3 -0.28 -23.67 9.63
CA GLN A 3 -1.28 -22.71 9.15
C GLN A 3 -0.97 -21.27 9.57
N ALA A 4 -0.43 -21.06 10.77
CA ALA A 4 -0.06 -19.74 11.28
C ALA A 4 1.12 -19.15 10.50
N TYR A 5 2.17 -19.94 10.29
CA TYR A 5 3.30 -19.53 9.44
C TYR A 5 2.86 -19.24 8.01
N ALA A 6 2.01 -20.09 7.44
CA ALA A 6 1.49 -19.86 6.09
C ALA A 6 0.61 -18.60 6.02
N ALA A 7 -0.18 -18.30 7.06
CA ALA A 7 -0.97 -17.08 7.12
C ALA A 7 -0.09 -15.83 7.19
N ILE A 8 0.90 -15.82 8.08
CA ILE A 8 1.89 -14.75 8.21
C ILE A 8 2.65 -14.56 6.89
N GLY A 9 3.16 -15.64 6.30
CA GLY A 9 3.90 -15.60 5.04
C GLY A 9 3.08 -14.99 3.89
N ARG A 10 1.80 -15.37 3.76
CA ARG A 10 0.90 -14.76 2.77
C ARG A 10 0.67 -13.27 3.04
N ALA A 11 0.50 -12.87 4.30
CA ALA A 11 0.33 -11.47 4.67
C ALA A 11 1.57 -10.63 4.33
N VAL A 12 2.77 -11.17 4.57
CA VAL A 12 4.04 -10.53 4.21
C VAL A 12 4.17 -10.34 2.70
N ILE A 13 3.87 -11.37 1.91
CA ILE A 13 3.93 -11.29 0.44
C ILE A 13 2.93 -10.26 -0.08
N ALA A 14 1.69 -10.27 0.38
CA ALA A 14 0.68 -9.30 -0.01
C ALA A 14 1.10 -7.86 0.33
N MET A 15 1.67 -7.64 1.52
CA MET A 15 2.21 -6.34 1.90
C MET A 15 3.38 -5.91 1.00
N GLN A 16 4.30 -6.82 0.65
CA GLN A 16 5.41 -6.49 -0.23
C GLN A 16 4.93 -6.09 -1.63
N MET A 17 3.92 -6.79 -2.17
CA MET A 17 3.28 -6.45 -3.43
C MET A 17 2.61 -5.07 -3.36
N PHE A 18 1.86 -4.82 -2.30
CA PHE A 18 1.24 -3.53 -2.03
C PHE A 18 2.27 -2.39 -1.97
N GLU A 19 3.34 -2.54 -1.18
CA GLU A 19 4.35 -1.49 -0.98
C GLU A 19 5.05 -1.13 -2.29
N VAL A 20 5.42 -2.15 -3.09
CA VAL A 20 6.03 -1.94 -4.41
C VAL A 20 5.04 -1.22 -5.33
N ALA A 21 3.80 -1.70 -5.44
CA ALA A 21 2.80 -1.07 -6.29
C ALA A 21 2.53 0.38 -5.88
N PHE A 22 2.33 0.64 -4.58
CA PHE A 22 2.03 1.97 -4.07
C PHE A 22 3.16 2.97 -4.33
N VAL A 23 4.41 2.57 -4.09
CA VAL A 23 5.57 3.43 -4.37
C VAL A 23 5.69 3.69 -5.87
N SER A 24 5.54 2.67 -6.72
CA SER A 24 5.59 2.86 -8.17
C SER A 24 4.51 3.83 -8.66
N ILE A 25 3.29 3.71 -8.13
CA ILE A 25 2.17 4.58 -8.47
C ILE A 25 2.44 6.01 -8.03
N HIS A 26 2.91 6.20 -6.80
CA HIS A 26 3.22 7.53 -6.27
C HIS A 26 4.32 8.21 -7.09
N GLU A 27 5.38 7.50 -7.44
CA GLU A 27 6.49 8.03 -8.21
C GLU A 27 6.07 8.34 -9.65
N GLY A 28 5.31 7.45 -10.30
CA GLY A 28 4.71 7.71 -11.61
C GLY A 28 3.79 8.94 -11.59
N PHE A 29 2.95 9.07 -10.55
CA PHE A 29 2.10 10.26 -10.39
C PHE A 29 2.91 11.55 -10.24
N LYS A 30 4.01 11.53 -9.48
CA LYS A 30 4.89 12.69 -9.37
C LYS A 30 5.51 13.06 -10.71
N MET A 31 5.95 12.08 -11.49
CA MET A 31 6.48 12.33 -12.84
C MET A 31 5.42 12.95 -13.76
N ILE A 32 4.17 12.51 -13.67
CA ILE A 32 3.05 13.08 -14.43
C ILE A 32 2.75 14.52 -13.96
N THR A 33 2.75 14.78 -12.66
CA THR A 33 2.25 16.06 -12.13
C THR A 33 3.31 17.14 -11.89
N ASP A 34 4.60 16.78 -11.97
CA ASP A 34 5.73 17.65 -11.74
C ASP A 34 6.77 17.49 -12.88
N PRO A 35 6.74 18.37 -13.90
CA PRO A 35 7.69 18.33 -15.02
C PRO A 35 9.16 18.45 -14.59
N ALA A 36 9.45 19.19 -13.51
CA ALA A 36 10.81 19.29 -12.99
C ALA A 36 11.27 17.96 -12.38
N TYR A 37 10.35 17.24 -11.71
CA TYR A 37 10.62 15.90 -11.21
C TYR A 37 10.86 14.90 -12.35
N LEU A 38 10.04 14.93 -13.40
CA LEU A 38 10.23 14.09 -14.59
C LEU A 38 11.59 14.35 -15.25
N GLN A 39 11.96 15.61 -15.44
CA GLN A 39 13.24 15.99 -16.03
C GLN A 39 14.43 15.54 -15.16
N ALA A 40 14.32 15.71 -13.84
CA ALA A 40 15.38 15.33 -12.91
C ALA A 40 15.58 13.80 -12.80
N THR A 41 14.53 13.02 -13.04
CA THR A 41 14.55 11.55 -12.95
C THR A 41 14.72 10.86 -14.30
N GLY A 42 14.58 11.58 -15.41
CA GLY A 42 14.56 11.00 -16.75
C GLY A 42 13.42 9.99 -16.96
N GLY A 43 12.34 10.09 -16.17
CA GLY A 43 11.23 9.14 -16.19
C GLY A 43 11.51 7.78 -15.54
N MET A 44 12.61 7.64 -14.78
CA MET A 44 13.01 6.38 -14.16
C MET A 44 12.78 6.38 -12.65
N ILE A 45 12.24 5.27 -12.13
CA ILE A 45 12.08 5.04 -10.68
C ILE A 45 13.32 4.30 -10.16
N GLU A 46 14.16 4.98 -9.40
CA GLU A 46 15.35 4.39 -8.81
C GLU A 46 15.00 3.44 -7.64
N GLU A 47 15.78 2.37 -7.48
CA GLU A 47 15.57 1.35 -6.43
C GLU A 47 15.50 1.95 -5.02
N ARG A 48 16.27 3.02 -4.74
CA ARG A 48 16.25 3.71 -3.45
C ARG A 48 14.88 4.28 -3.08
N ARG A 49 13.98 4.51 -4.03
CA ARG A 49 12.62 4.99 -3.77
C ARG A 49 11.78 3.97 -3.02
N TYR A 50 12.01 2.67 -3.24
CA TYR A 50 11.35 1.58 -2.52
C TYR A 50 11.87 1.39 -1.09
N LYS A 51 12.97 2.07 -0.72
CA LYS A 51 13.43 2.14 0.68
C LYS A 51 12.65 3.16 1.50
N ASN A 52 11.84 4.02 0.86
CA ASN A 52 10.98 4.95 1.58
C ASN A 52 9.86 4.17 2.27
N ALA A 53 9.69 4.37 3.58
CA ALA A 53 8.57 3.80 4.29
C ALA A 53 7.25 4.30 3.68
N THR A 54 6.32 3.39 3.41
CA THR A 54 4.95 3.67 2.95
C THR A 54 4.30 4.79 3.77
N ALA A 55 4.53 4.81 5.08
CA ALA A 55 4.06 5.87 5.98
C ALA A 55 4.55 7.28 5.58
N ASN A 56 5.78 7.43 5.08
CA ASN A 56 6.29 8.72 4.62
C ASN A 56 5.59 9.18 3.34
N VAL A 57 5.30 8.25 2.42
CA VAL A 57 4.56 8.57 1.20
C VAL A 57 3.14 9.02 1.55
N VAL A 58 2.45 8.29 2.43
CA VAL A 58 1.11 8.67 2.94
C VAL A 58 1.15 10.05 3.59
N LYS A 59 2.12 10.30 4.46
CA LYS A 59 2.30 11.61 5.12
C LYS A 59 2.46 12.75 4.11
N VAL A 60 3.28 12.56 3.07
CA VAL A 60 3.49 13.58 2.03
C VAL A 60 2.21 13.84 1.24
N LEU A 61 1.46 12.79 0.87
CA LEU A 61 0.18 12.94 0.18
C LEU A 61 -0.85 13.67 1.04
N SER A 62 -0.93 13.34 2.34
CA SER A 62 -1.82 13.97 3.31
C SER A 62 -1.53 15.46 3.47
N GLN A 63 -0.25 15.83 3.67
CA GLN A 63 0.19 17.23 3.80
C GLN A 63 -0.16 18.08 2.57
N ARG A 64 -0.31 17.46 1.40
CA ARG A 64 -0.64 18.13 0.14
C ARG A 64 -2.13 18.08 -0.21
N GLY A 65 -2.96 17.42 0.61
CA GLY A 65 -4.37 17.18 0.30
C GLY A 65 -4.56 16.34 -0.97
N GLN A 66 -3.63 15.43 -1.24
CA GLN A 66 -3.60 14.56 -2.44
C GLN A 66 -4.04 13.12 -2.12
N ILE A 67 -4.70 12.92 -0.99
CA ILE A 67 -5.24 11.64 -0.55
C ILE A 67 -6.52 11.90 0.24
N ALA A 68 -7.55 11.08 0.02
CA ALA A 68 -8.75 11.17 0.82
C ALA A 68 -8.51 10.63 2.24
N ALA A 69 -9.22 11.23 3.20
CA ALA A 69 -9.05 10.94 4.61
C ALA A 69 -9.36 9.49 4.97
N ASP A 70 -10.28 8.86 4.25
CA ASP A 70 -10.61 7.44 4.39
C ASP A 70 -9.50 6.53 3.84
N LEU A 71 -8.91 6.83 2.67
CA LEU A 71 -7.73 6.11 2.17
C LEU A 71 -6.58 6.20 3.15
N GLU A 72 -6.32 7.42 3.63
CA GLU A 72 -5.27 7.69 4.59
C GLU A 72 -5.48 6.87 5.85
N GLY A 73 -6.72 6.85 6.38
CA GLY A 73 -7.09 6.03 7.52
C GLY A 73 -6.85 4.53 7.29
N ARG A 74 -7.27 4.01 6.13
CA ARG A 74 -7.06 2.61 5.75
C ARG A 74 -5.59 2.25 5.62
N LEU A 75 -4.80 3.08 4.95
CA LEU A 75 -3.35 2.88 4.78
C LEU A 75 -2.61 2.93 6.13
N ASN A 76 -2.93 3.90 6.97
CA ASN A 76 -2.34 4.00 8.31
C ASN A 76 -2.73 2.79 9.18
N THR A 77 -3.99 2.33 9.10
CA THR A 77 -4.43 1.12 9.80
C THR A 77 -3.71 -0.12 9.29
N LEU A 78 -3.55 -0.26 7.97
CA LEU A 78 -2.80 -1.37 7.36
C LEU A 78 -1.34 -1.40 7.82
N ILE A 79 -0.66 -0.25 7.76
CA ILE A 79 0.73 -0.10 8.21
C ILE A 79 0.86 -0.48 9.70
N ASP A 80 -0.06 0.00 10.54
CA ASP A 80 0.00 -0.30 11.97
C ASP A 80 -0.27 -1.78 12.27
N ARG A 81 -1.30 -2.38 11.66
CA ARG A 81 -1.61 -3.82 11.79
C ARG A 81 -0.50 -4.71 11.26
N ARG A 82 0.16 -4.32 10.17
CA ARG A 82 1.36 -5.01 9.68
C ARG A 82 2.49 -4.93 10.69
N ASN A 83 2.74 -3.77 11.29
CA ASN A 83 3.77 -3.62 12.33
C ASN A 83 3.41 -4.38 13.61
N GLU A 84 2.12 -4.46 13.95
CA GLU A 84 1.63 -5.35 14.99
C GLU A 84 2.00 -6.79 14.69
N LEU A 85 1.63 -7.29 13.51
CA LEU A 85 1.90 -8.67 13.09
C LEU A 85 3.40 -9.01 13.09
N MET A 86 4.23 -8.13 12.52
CA MET A 86 5.64 -8.43 12.26
C MET A 86 6.55 -8.19 13.46
N HIS A 87 6.29 -7.11 14.22
CA HIS A 87 7.25 -6.63 15.23
C HIS A 87 6.70 -6.73 16.65
N ARG A 88 5.41 -6.46 16.86
CA ARG A 88 4.86 -6.31 18.21
C ARG A 88 4.14 -7.55 18.73
N TRP A 89 3.64 -8.41 17.85
CA TRP A 89 2.88 -9.60 18.21
C TRP A 89 3.67 -10.50 19.15
N PHE A 90 4.86 -10.91 18.72
CA PHE A 90 5.73 -11.83 19.46
C PHE A 90 6.24 -11.24 20.77
N LEU A 91 6.37 -9.91 20.84
CA LEU A 91 6.76 -9.21 22.07
C LEU A 91 5.64 -9.21 23.12
N ARG A 92 4.38 -9.20 22.68
CA ARG A 92 3.20 -9.06 23.57
C ARG A 92 2.56 -10.39 23.94
N ASN A 93 2.50 -11.33 22.99
CA ASN A 93 1.71 -12.56 23.11
C ASN A 93 2.59 -13.81 23.22
N SER A 94 3.92 -13.67 23.14
CA SER A 94 4.86 -14.78 22.94
C SER A 94 4.53 -15.62 21.70
N TRP A 95 5.26 -16.70 21.48
CA TRP A 95 4.90 -17.71 20.48
C TRP A 95 4.58 -19.02 21.20
N PRO A 96 3.49 -19.73 20.82
CA PRO A 96 3.19 -21.03 21.41
C PRO A 96 4.37 -22.00 21.26
N ALA A 97 4.52 -22.90 22.24
CA ALA A 97 5.60 -23.88 22.25
C ALA A 97 5.51 -24.82 21.04
N ASN A 98 6.63 -25.45 20.65
CA ASN A 98 6.68 -26.26 19.43
C ASN A 98 5.83 -27.54 19.49
N ASP A 99 5.52 -27.99 20.70
CA ASP A 99 4.66 -29.14 21.00
C ASP A 99 3.18 -28.76 21.21
N ASP A 100 2.85 -27.46 21.14
CA ASP A 100 1.46 -27.00 21.17
C ASP A 100 0.76 -27.28 19.84
N ASN A 101 -0.18 -28.23 19.90
CA ASN A 101 -0.99 -28.66 18.77
C ASN A 101 -2.40 -28.08 18.78
N ASP A 102 -2.76 -27.21 19.74
CA ASP A 102 -4.07 -26.58 19.79
C ASP A 102 -4.19 -25.49 18.71
N PRO A 103 -5.12 -25.62 17.74
CA PRO A 103 -5.37 -24.57 16.76
C PRO A 103 -5.78 -23.23 17.40
N ALA A 104 -6.42 -23.25 18.57
CA ALA A 104 -6.87 -22.05 19.27
C ALA A 104 -5.70 -21.15 19.69
N SER A 105 -4.54 -21.74 20.04
CA SER A 105 -3.31 -21.00 20.39
C SER A 105 -2.78 -20.11 19.27
N TYR A 106 -3.20 -20.33 18.03
CA TYR A 106 -2.77 -19.56 16.86
C TYR A 106 -3.89 -18.73 16.22
N ALA A 107 -5.12 -18.79 16.75
CA ALA A 107 -6.29 -18.21 16.10
C ALA A 107 -6.15 -16.70 15.86
N ASP A 108 -5.73 -15.96 16.89
CA ASP A 108 -5.67 -14.49 16.82
C ASP A 108 -4.56 -14.00 15.87
N VAL A 109 -3.39 -14.65 15.86
CA VAL A 109 -2.30 -14.28 14.93
C VAL A 109 -2.68 -14.62 13.48
N ILE A 110 -3.41 -15.72 13.28
CA ILE A 110 -3.95 -16.09 11.96
C ILE A 110 -4.97 -15.05 11.51
N GLN A 111 -5.88 -14.62 12.38
CA GLN A 111 -6.88 -13.61 12.07
C GLN A 111 -6.24 -12.27 11.71
N LEU A 112 -5.24 -11.83 12.49
CA LEU A 112 -4.48 -10.61 12.18
C LEU A 112 -3.79 -10.71 10.82
N ALA A 113 -3.12 -11.84 10.54
CA ALA A 113 -2.46 -12.06 9.26
C ALA A 113 -3.46 -12.08 8.08
N GLN A 114 -4.62 -12.71 8.25
CA GLN A 114 -5.67 -12.72 7.24
C GLN A 114 -6.22 -11.32 6.98
N TRP A 115 -6.42 -10.52 8.02
CA TRP A 115 -6.86 -9.13 7.87
C TRP A 115 -5.82 -8.31 7.10
N VAL A 116 -4.55 -8.37 7.50
CA VAL A 116 -3.44 -7.65 6.84
C VAL A 116 -3.36 -8.02 5.36
N ARG A 117 -3.41 -9.33 5.06
CA ARG A 117 -3.42 -9.81 3.68
C ARG A 117 -4.61 -9.24 2.90
N THR A 118 -5.82 -9.41 3.41
CA THR A 118 -7.06 -9.03 2.69
C THR A 118 -7.07 -7.54 2.39
N GLU A 119 -6.68 -6.72 3.35
CA GLU A 119 -6.63 -5.27 3.19
C GLU A 119 -5.53 -4.84 2.21
N ALA A 120 -4.34 -5.46 2.27
CA ALA A 120 -3.26 -5.21 1.31
C ALA A 120 -3.68 -5.60 -0.12
N ASP A 121 -4.28 -6.78 -0.30
CA ASP A 121 -4.78 -7.26 -1.59
C ASP A 121 -5.86 -6.31 -2.15
N ALA A 122 -6.81 -5.88 -1.31
CA ALA A 122 -7.88 -4.97 -1.70
C ALA A 122 -7.34 -3.61 -2.16
N ILE A 123 -6.44 -2.99 -1.37
CA ILE A 123 -5.85 -1.70 -1.72
C ILE A 123 -4.99 -1.82 -2.98
N THR A 124 -4.20 -2.90 -3.11
CA THR A 124 -3.39 -3.15 -4.31
C THR A 124 -4.26 -3.28 -5.56
N HIS A 125 -5.37 -4.02 -5.48
CA HIS A 125 -6.29 -4.20 -6.60
C HIS A 125 -6.89 -2.86 -7.05
N VAL A 126 -7.38 -2.07 -6.09
CA VAL A 126 -7.93 -0.74 -6.33
C VAL A 126 -6.89 0.15 -7.02
N MET A 127 -5.68 0.21 -6.48
CA MET A 127 -4.59 1.02 -7.01
C MET A 127 -4.13 0.59 -8.42
N ALA A 128 -4.04 -0.72 -8.67
CA ALA A 128 -3.67 -1.26 -9.98
C ALA A 128 -4.73 -0.99 -11.06
N GLY A 129 -6.01 -1.13 -10.72
CA GLY A 129 -7.12 -0.84 -11.64
C GLY A 129 -7.13 0.62 -12.11
N TYR A 130 -6.75 1.56 -11.24
CA TYR A 130 -6.68 2.97 -11.61
C TYR A 130 -5.47 3.34 -12.46
N MET A 131 -4.31 2.71 -12.24
CA MET A 131 -3.15 2.91 -13.13
C MET A 131 -3.50 2.59 -14.58
N VAL A 132 -4.14 1.45 -14.83
CA VAL A 132 -4.54 1.04 -16.18
C VAL A 132 -5.49 2.06 -16.82
N LYS A 133 -6.34 2.70 -16.02
CA LYS A 133 -7.36 3.65 -16.50
C LYS A 133 -6.83 5.05 -16.82
N TYR A 134 -5.74 5.48 -16.17
CA TYR A 134 -5.28 6.88 -16.23
C TYR A 134 -3.82 7.08 -16.63
N ALA A 135 -3.02 6.01 -16.75
CA ALA A 135 -1.65 6.09 -17.25
C ALA A 135 -1.63 6.13 -18.79
N HIS A 136 -2.14 7.23 -19.37
CA HIS A 136 -2.13 7.49 -20.82
C HIS A 136 -1.20 8.66 -21.14
N PRO A 137 0.07 8.40 -21.53
CA PRO A 137 1.07 9.44 -21.78
C PRO A 137 0.61 10.48 -22.80
N ASP A 138 -0.02 10.01 -23.88
CA ASP A 138 -0.49 10.87 -24.97
C ASP A 138 -1.60 11.85 -24.53
N GLN A 139 -2.42 11.46 -23.54
CA GLN A 139 -3.46 12.33 -22.98
C GLN A 139 -2.88 13.37 -22.01
N HIS A 140 -1.76 13.06 -21.37
CA HIS A 140 -1.05 13.98 -20.49
C HIS A 140 -0.39 15.12 -21.25
N GLU A 141 0.25 14.82 -22.38
CA GLU A 141 0.85 15.85 -23.25
C GLU A 141 -0.22 16.80 -23.84
N MET A 142 -1.43 16.29 -24.10
CA MET A 142 -2.54 17.08 -24.63
C MET A 142 -3.27 17.93 -23.58
N ASN A 143 -3.40 17.47 -22.33
CA ASN A 143 -4.08 18.24 -21.27
C ASN A 143 -3.58 17.89 -19.85
N PRO A 144 -2.45 18.49 -19.43
CA PRO A 144 -1.78 18.17 -18.16
C PRO A 144 -2.66 18.42 -16.92
N GLU A 145 -3.45 19.49 -16.91
CA GLU A 145 -4.30 19.86 -15.77
C GLU A 145 -5.52 18.93 -15.62
N ALA A 146 -6.10 18.47 -16.73
CA ALA A 146 -7.18 17.47 -16.69
C ALA A 146 -6.67 16.13 -16.16
N VAL A 147 -5.48 15.70 -16.56
CA VAL A 147 -4.85 14.47 -16.06
C VAL A 147 -4.48 14.63 -14.59
N LYS A 148 -3.87 15.75 -14.19
CA LYS A 148 -3.56 16.05 -12.78
C LYS A 148 -4.82 16.01 -11.90
N LYS A 149 -5.93 16.56 -12.38
CA LYS A 149 -7.22 16.50 -11.68
C LYS A 149 -7.76 15.06 -11.61
N ALA A 150 -7.77 14.33 -12.73
CA ALA A 150 -8.26 12.94 -12.77
C ALA A 150 -7.46 12.01 -11.86
N VAL A 151 -6.13 12.19 -11.79
CA VAL A 151 -5.27 11.37 -10.94
C VAL A 151 -5.27 11.85 -9.48
N THR A 152 -5.49 13.14 -9.20
CA THR A 152 -5.76 13.58 -7.81
C THR A 152 -7.11 13.02 -7.33
N GLU A 153 -8.12 13.02 -8.22
CA GLU A 153 -9.40 12.36 -7.96
C GLU A 153 -9.26 10.84 -7.76
N MET A 154 -8.22 10.18 -8.28
CA MET A 154 -7.97 8.75 -8.02
C MET A 154 -7.76 8.47 -6.54
N PHE A 155 -6.90 9.24 -5.88
CA PHE A 155 -6.67 9.13 -4.43
C PHE A 155 -7.85 9.65 -3.61
N HIS A 156 -8.83 10.31 -4.24
CA HIS A 156 -10.10 10.67 -3.62
C HIS A 156 -11.21 9.62 -3.84
N ARG A 157 -11.29 9.00 -5.02
CA ARG A 157 -12.39 8.13 -5.46
C ARG A 157 -12.16 6.65 -5.22
N ALA A 158 -10.98 6.22 -4.77
CA ALA A 158 -10.63 4.82 -4.48
C ALA A 158 -11.50 4.10 -3.41
N HIS A 159 -12.62 4.68 -3.01
CA HIS A 159 -13.43 4.32 -1.84
C HIS A 159 -14.94 4.37 -2.10
N VAL A 160 -15.38 4.87 -3.25
CA VAL A 160 -16.82 4.82 -3.59
C VAL A 160 -17.10 3.42 -4.12
N GLN A 161 -17.37 2.49 -3.20
CA GLN A 161 -18.13 1.29 -3.54
C GLN A 161 -19.48 1.76 -4.09
N GLU A 162 -19.79 1.40 -5.34
CA GLU A 162 -21.19 1.20 -5.75
C GLU A 162 -21.69 -0.12 -5.17
#